data_AF-A0A0B0EPU2-F1
#
_entry.id   AF-A0A0B0EPU2-F1
#
_cell.length_a   1.000
_cell.length_b   1.000
_cell.length_c   1.000
_cell.angle_alpha   90.00
_cell.angle_beta   90.00
_cell.angle_gamma   90.00
#
_symmetry.space_group_name_H-M   'P 1'
#
loop_
_entity.id
_entity.type
_entity.pdbx_description
1 polymer ?
#
loop_
_entity_poly.entity_id
_entity_poly.type
_entity_poly.pdbx_seq_one_letter_code
_entity_poly.pdbx_strand_id
1 'polypeptide(L)'
;MHGIVRTQISTGGRVIDPHLVGKWISPMHPEIVKDSPGECDVCGMPLVRAESLGYIAVDSDDESKPLVIPVSAALVTGTRAIVYVELSGADQPTFEGREIVLGPRAGDYYLVRSGLKEGEIVVTNGNFKIDSAVQIQAKPSMMTPEGGGGGGHHHGGGEKPTKAGQGEMMTPSGVPSEFQAQLQTLESAYKEVAKAVKLEDIDLFREEIHAFGKALSRVDETLLSGYLQMLWNELSMLLNNDVVEGRYAKKFTEIEHLFNVLTKNMRRVRDKFGVSDDVQKPRQSQHLEVPADFHLQLVKLWDAYLSLQKALSGDDFSLARQAITLFQTSLSSVDAKPLAEDAHEVWKKEYTNLVQIVTSMKEADELKLIREGFSLLSDELMVLVKTFGPAGFGTVYHLHCPMVFDGRGAIWLQEDKQVRNPYFGQAMLKCADRVELISSLSAPDAHAGTQPGGKAEEHKEEHHHE
;
A
#
# COMPACT_ATOMS: atom_id res chain seq x y z
N MET A 1 -1.49 -17.54 -32.44
CA MET A 1 -2.42 -16.41 -32.60
C MET A 1 -1.91 -15.33 -31.68
N HIS A 2 -1.43 -14.23 -32.24
CA HIS A 2 -0.66 -13.20 -31.52
C HIS A 2 -1.56 -12.02 -31.17
N GLY A 3 -1.32 -11.37 -30.02
CA GLY A 3 -1.91 -10.08 -29.68
C GLY A 3 -0.90 -8.97 -29.94
N ILE A 4 -1.33 -7.88 -30.57
CA ILE A 4 -0.50 -6.68 -30.77
C ILE A 4 -0.91 -5.65 -29.73
N VAL A 5 0.05 -5.13 -28.97
CA VAL A 5 -0.16 -4.04 -28.00
C VAL A 5 -0.65 -2.81 -28.76
N ARG A 6 -1.84 -2.28 -28.40
CA ARG A 6 -2.46 -1.12 -29.04
C ARG A 6 -2.88 -0.07 -28.01
N THR A 7 -3.17 1.14 -28.49
CA THR A 7 -3.57 2.30 -27.71
C THR A 7 -5.00 2.73 -28.11
N GLN A 8 -6.03 2.33 -27.36
CA GLN A 8 -7.44 2.68 -27.62
C GLN A 8 -8.25 3.12 -26.38
N ILE A 9 -7.60 3.37 -25.25
CA ILE A 9 -8.25 3.78 -23.98
C ILE A 9 -7.51 5.00 -23.45
N SER A 10 -8.18 5.96 -22.80
CA SER A 10 -7.50 7.10 -22.18
C SER A 10 -7.02 6.78 -20.75
N THR A 11 -6.08 7.58 -20.26
CA THR A 11 -5.30 7.43 -19.01
C THR A 11 -6.13 7.36 -17.71
N GLY A 12 -7.46 7.50 -17.78
CA GLY A 12 -8.39 7.42 -16.65
C GLY A 12 -9.25 6.14 -16.57
N GLY A 13 -8.96 5.09 -17.35
CA GLY A 13 -9.72 3.82 -17.30
C GLY A 13 -11.12 3.89 -17.89
N ARG A 14 -11.39 4.90 -18.73
CA ARG A 14 -12.70 5.14 -19.38
C ARG A 14 -12.69 4.60 -20.81
N VAL A 15 -13.69 3.79 -21.15
CA VAL A 15 -13.87 3.23 -22.49
C VAL A 15 -14.32 4.33 -23.45
N ILE A 16 -13.57 4.55 -24.53
CA ILE A 16 -13.96 5.47 -25.61
C ILE A 16 -14.77 4.66 -26.62
N ASP A 17 -16.09 4.79 -26.60
CA ASP A 17 -16.96 4.30 -27.68
C ASP A 17 -17.68 5.48 -28.35
N PRO A 18 -17.27 5.87 -29.58
CA PRO A 18 -17.92 6.94 -30.34
C PRO A 18 -19.42 6.73 -30.59
N HIS A 19 -19.91 5.49 -30.51
CA HIS A 19 -21.30 5.15 -30.80
C HIS A 19 -22.26 5.40 -29.61
N LEU A 20 -21.72 5.60 -28.40
CA LEU A 20 -22.50 5.80 -27.18
C LEU A 20 -22.64 7.29 -26.79
N VAL A 21 -22.06 8.19 -27.58
CA VAL A 21 -22.12 9.64 -27.34
C VAL A 21 -23.55 10.15 -27.46
N GLY A 22 -24.05 10.80 -26.40
CA GLY A 22 -25.41 11.35 -26.34
C GLY A 22 -26.52 10.31 -26.13
N LYS A 23 -26.17 9.05 -25.83
CA LYS A 23 -27.12 7.96 -25.59
C LYS A 23 -27.43 7.76 -24.10
N TRP A 24 -28.57 7.12 -23.82
CA TRP A 24 -29.07 6.79 -22.48
C TRP A 24 -28.99 5.28 -22.24
N ILE A 25 -28.36 4.87 -21.14
CA ILE A 25 -28.03 3.49 -20.83
C ILE A 25 -28.63 3.10 -19.48
N SER A 26 -29.10 1.86 -19.35
CA SER A 26 -29.57 1.35 -18.05
C SER A 26 -28.40 0.99 -17.14
N PRO A 27 -28.34 1.50 -15.89
CA PRO A 27 -27.26 1.16 -14.95
C PRO A 27 -27.14 -0.33 -14.63
N MET A 28 -28.26 -1.07 -14.76
CA MET A 28 -28.35 -2.50 -14.42
C MET A 28 -28.37 -3.41 -15.66
N HIS A 29 -28.65 -2.86 -16.85
CA HIS A 29 -28.69 -3.59 -18.11
C HIS A 29 -27.97 -2.79 -19.20
N PRO A 30 -26.63 -2.77 -19.22
CA PRO A 30 -25.84 -1.91 -20.09
C PRO A 30 -26.08 -2.12 -21.60
N GLU A 31 -26.68 -3.24 -21.98
CA GLU A 31 -27.08 -3.57 -23.36
C GLU A 31 -28.31 -2.75 -23.83
N ILE A 32 -29.06 -2.15 -22.90
CA ILE A 32 -30.23 -1.31 -23.21
C ILE A 32 -29.76 0.14 -23.39
N VAL A 33 -29.60 0.53 -24.66
CA VAL A 33 -29.19 1.88 -25.07
C VAL A 33 -30.32 2.55 -25.85
N LYS A 34 -30.72 3.76 -25.44
CA LYS A 34 -31.77 4.57 -26.10
C LYS A 34 -31.27 5.96 -26.45
N ASP A 35 -31.97 6.60 -27.40
CA ASP A 35 -31.62 7.93 -27.90
C ASP A 35 -32.21 9.07 -27.05
N SER A 36 -33.07 8.75 -26.08
CA SER A 36 -33.78 9.71 -25.25
C SER A 36 -33.96 9.20 -23.81
N PRO A 37 -34.16 10.10 -22.82
CA PRO A 37 -34.43 9.70 -21.45
C PRO A 37 -35.71 8.87 -21.36
N GLY A 38 -35.73 7.90 -20.45
CA GLY A 38 -36.88 7.01 -20.23
C GLY A 38 -36.55 5.92 -19.23
N GLU A 39 -37.39 4.90 -19.15
CA GLU A 39 -37.19 3.74 -18.29
C GLU A 39 -36.61 2.55 -19.06
N CYS A 40 -35.85 1.72 -18.36
CA CYS A 40 -35.32 0.46 -18.87
C CYS A 40 -36.45 -0.56 -19.03
N ASP A 41 -36.61 -1.14 -20.21
CA ASP A 41 -37.69 -2.09 -20.52
C ASP A 41 -37.56 -3.44 -19.76
N VAL A 42 -36.43 -3.66 -19.08
CA VAL A 42 -36.13 -4.89 -18.34
C VAL A 42 -36.33 -4.73 -16.84
N CYS A 43 -35.75 -3.69 -16.21
CA CYS A 43 -35.85 -3.48 -14.76
C CYS A 43 -36.76 -2.31 -14.33
N GLY A 44 -37.28 -1.51 -15.27
CA GLY A 44 -38.09 -0.33 -14.97
C GLY A 44 -37.32 0.84 -14.34
N MET A 45 -36.00 0.73 -14.16
CA MET A 45 -35.19 1.83 -13.64
C MET A 45 -34.99 2.94 -14.67
N PRO A 46 -34.86 4.22 -14.25
CA PRO A 46 -34.57 5.31 -15.16
C PRO A 46 -33.21 5.12 -15.83
N LEU A 47 -33.17 5.30 -17.14
CA LEU A 47 -31.93 5.31 -17.91
C LEU A 47 -31.09 6.52 -17.51
N VAL A 48 -29.78 6.35 -17.52
CA VAL A 48 -28.80 7.41 -17.22
C VAL A 48 -27.98 7.72 -18.46
N ARG A 49 -27.43 8.93 -18.56
CA ARG A 49 -26.59 9.30 -19.69
C ARG A 49 -25.30 8.45 -19.71
N ALA A 50 -24.87 8.00 -20.88
CA ALA A 50 -23.64 7.22 -21.04
C ALA A 50 -22.44 7.94 -20.38
N GLU A 51 -22.39 9.27 -20.46
CA GLU A 51 -21.35 10.09 -19.85
C GLU A 51 -21.27 9.95 -18.32
N SER A 52 -22.41 9.68 -17.66
CA SER A 52 -22.45 9.45 -16.20
C SER A 52 -21.91 8.10 -15.76
N LEU A 53 -21.79 7.14 -16.69
CA LEU A 53 -21.17 5.83 -16.49
C LEU A 53 -19.69 5.82 -16.93
N GLY A 54 -19.14 6.99 -17.29
CA GLY A 54 -17.72 7.16 -17.62
C GLY A 54 -17.39 7.16 -19.12
N TYR A 55 -18.37 7.25 -20.02
CA TYR A 55 -18.13 7.36 -21.48
C TYR A 55 -18.00 8.85 -21.89
N ILE A 56 -16.83 9.38 -22.21
CA ILE A 56 -16.66 10.82 -22.55
C ILE A 56 -16.27 11.01 -24.02
N ALA A 57 -16.77 12.10 -24.63
CA ALA A 57 -16.30 12.63 -25.91
C ALA A 57 -14.89 13.22 -25.80
N VAL A 58 -14.04 12.93 -26.78
CA VAL A 58 -12.65 13.40 -26.83
C VAL A 58 -12.63 14.86 -27.27
N ASP A 59 -12.11 15.76 -26.42
CA ASP A 59 -11.40 16.95 -26.91
C ASP A 59 -9.93 16.55 -27.09
N SER A 60 -9.46 16.67 -28.33
CA SER A 60 -8.10 16.35 -28.75
C SER A 60 -7.13 17.39 -28.21
N ASP A 61 -6.29 17.02 -27.23
CA ASP A 61 -4.90 17.53 -27.04
C ASP A 61 -4.23 17.00 -25.74
N ASP A 62 -4.21 15.69 -25.48
CA ASP A 62 -3.38 15.15 -24.39
C ASP A 62 -2.62 13.87 -24.75
N GLU A 63 -1.32 13.89 -24.46
CA GLU A 63 -0.25 13.12 -25.12
C GLU A 63 0.19 11.87 -24.33
N SER A 64 -0.74 11.11 -23.74
CA SER A 64 -0.38 9.80 -23.16
C SER A 64 -1.47 8.74 -23.36
N LYS A 65 -1.33 7.94 -24.42
CA LYS A 65 -2.20 6.79 -24.64
C LYS A 65 -1.64 5.58 -23.85
N PRO A 66 -2.37 5.00 -22.87
CA PRO A 66 -1.92 3.83 -22.13
C PRO A 66 -1.80 2.57 -22.99
N LEU A 67 -0.81 1.73 -22.67
CA LEU A 67 -0.61 0.41 -23.27
C LEU A 67 -1.65 -0.57 -22.75
N VAL A 68 -2.25 -1.38 -23.63
CA VAL A 68 -3.16 -2.47 -23.24
C VAL A 68 -2.76 -3.80 -23.86
N ILE A 69 -3.06 -4.89 -23.14
CA ILE A 69 -2.92 -6.28 -23.60
C ILE A 69 -4.22 -7.06 -23.39
N PRO A 70 -4.53 -8.08 -24.22
CA PRO A 70 -5.66 -8.96 -23.95
C PRO A 70 -5.52 -9.68 -22.61
N VAL A 71 -6.64 -9.91 -21.91
CA VAL A 71 -6.67 -10.65 -20.64
C VAL A 71 -6.02 -12.03 -20.77
N SER A 72 -6.20 -12.69 -21.91
CA SER A 72 -5.63 -14.02 -22.16
C SER A 72 -4.10 -14.03 -22.32
N ALA A 73 -3.46 -12.86 -22.46
CA ALA A 73 -2.01 -12.76 -22.56
C ALA A 73 -1.30 -12.79 -21.21
N ALA A 74 -1.96 -12.34 -20.14
CA ALA A 74 -1.38 -12.26 -18.82
C ALA A 74 -1.62 -13.55 -18.01
N LEU A 75 -0.54 -14.15 -17.52
CA LEU A 75 -0.58 -15.17 -16.49
C LEU A 75 -0.46 -14.50 -15.13
N VAL A 76 -1.58 -14.41 -14.40
CA VAL A 76 -1.64 -13.78 -13.08
C VAL A 76 -1.51 -14.86 -12.00
N THR A 77 -0.50 -14.75 -11.16
CA THR A 77 -0.23 -15.70 -10.08
C THR A 77 0.01 -14.98 -8.77
N GLY A 78 -1.00 -15.00 -7.89
CA GLY A 78 -0.96 -14.35 -6.59
C GLY A 78 -0.68 -12.85 -6.71
N THR A 79 0.59 -12.49 -6.57
CA THR A 79 1.11 -11.11 -6.56
C THR A 79 1.79 -10.68 -7.86
N ARG A 80 1.98 -11.57 -8.82
CA ARG A 80 2.78 -11.32 -10.04
C ARG A 80 1.94 -11.51 -11.29
N ALA A 81 2.24 -10.75 -12.34
CA ALA A 81 1.71 -10.97 -13.68
C ALA A 81 2.85 -11.19 -14.66
N ILE A 82 2.79 -12.28 -15.42
CA ILE A 82 3.81 -12.65 -16.40
C ILE A 82 3.16 -12.72 -17.77
N VAL A 83 3.85 -12.18 -18.78
CA VAL A 83 3.49 -12.31 -20.19
C VAL A 83 4.64 -12.94 -20.96
N TYR A 84 4.32 -13.66 -22.02
CA TYR A 84 5.33 -14.15 -22.96
C TYR A 84 5.42 -13.22 -24.15
N VAL A 85 6.58 -12.60 -24.32
CA VAL A 85 6.88 -11.67 -25.42
C VAL A 85 7.69 -12.41 -26.48
N GLU A 86 7.31 -12.25 -27.74
CA GLU A 86 8.07 -12.79 -28.88
C GLU A 86 9.30 -11.92 -29.16
N LEU A 87 10.48 -12.54 -29.17
CA LEU A 87 11.73 -11.84 -29.47
C LEU A 87 11.89 -11.67 -30.98
N SER A 88 11.93 -10.40 -31.42
CA SER A 88 12.18 -10.04 -32.81
C SER A 88 13.63 -10.37 -33.20
N GLY A 89 13.82 -11.04 -34.35
CA GLY A 89 15.16 -11.31 -34.91
C GLY A 89 15.75 -12.69 -34.61
N ALA A 90 15.00 -13.62 -34.01
CA ALA A 90 15.40 -15.02 -33.90
C ALA A 90 15.00 -15.82 -35.16
N ASP A 91 15.86 -16.75 -35.60
CA ASP A 91 15.58 -17.63 -36.75
C ASP A 91 14.39 -18.58 -36.52
N GLN A 92 13.92 -18.70 -35.27
CA GLN A 92 12.74 -19.47 -34.86
C GLN A 92 11.92 -18.69 -33.83
N PRO A 93 10.58 -18.86 -33.77
CA PRO A 93 9.71 -18.20 -32.80
C PRO A 93 10.19 -18.47 -31.36
N THR A 94 10.79 -17.45 -30.76
CA THR A 94 11.41 -17.52 -29.42
C THR A 94 10.65 -16.59 -28.50
N PHE A 95 10.26 -17.09 -27.33
CA PHE A 95 9.47 -16.35 -26.36
C PHE A 95 10.27 -16.14 -25.08
N GLU A 96 10.14 -14.96 -24.49
CA GLU A 96 10.69 -14.59 -23.20
C GLU A 96 9.55 -14.32 -22.21
N GLY A 97 9.60 -14.97 -21.04
CA GLY A 97 8.67 -14.69 -19.95
C GLY A 97 9.09 -13.41 -19.24
N ARG A 98 8.26 -12.38 -19.30
CA ARG A 98 8.52 -11.08 -18.69
C ARG A 98 7.48 -10.78 -17.63
N GLU A 99 7.95 -10.38 -16.45
CA GLU A 99 7.09 -9.87 -15.39
C GLU A 99 6.66 -8.44 -15.71
N ILE A 100 5.36 -8.17 -15.54
CA ILE A 100 4.74 -6.90 -15.89
C ILE A 100 3.84 -6.41 -14.76
N VAL A 101 3.60 -5.11 -14.71
CA VAL A 101 2.65 -4.51 -13.76
C VAL A 101 1.36 -4.21 -14.50
N LEU A 102 0.29 -4.89 -14.11
CA LEU A 102 -1.04 -4.66 -14.64
C LEU A 102 -1.71 -3.48 -13.94
N GLY A 103 -2.45 -2.70 -14.73
CA GLY A 103 -3.46 -1.76 -14.28
C GLY A 103 -4.83 -2.40 -14.19
N PRO A 104 -5.89 -1.58 -14.00
CA PRO A 104 -7.26 -2.09 -13.95
C PRO A 104 -7.64 -2.84 -15.23
N ARG A 105 -8.53 -3.82 -15.09
CA ARG A 105 -9.11 -4.53 -16.23
C ARG A 105 -10.17 -3.66 -16.90
N ALA A 106 -10.08 -3.51 -18.22
CA ALA A 106 -11.03 -2.79 -19.06
C ALA A 106 -11.63 -3.78 -20.09
N GLY A 107 -12.74 -4.42 -19.73
CA GLY A 107 -13.39 -5.44 -20.56
C GLY A 107 -12.48 -6.66 -20.78
N ASP A 108 -12.13 -6.93 -22.04
CA ASP A 108 -11.28 -8.04 -22.45
C ASP A 108 -9.78 -7.71 -22.45
N TYR A 109 -9.40 -6.56 -21.91
CA TYR A 109 -8.03 -6.08 -21.86
C TYR A 109 -7.59 -5.72 -20.43
N TYR A 110 -6.30 -5.86 -20.17
CA TYR A 110 -5.63 -5.20 -19.03
C TYR A 110 -4.90 -3.95 -19.52
N LEU A 111 -4.96 -2.88 -18.73
CA LEU A 111 -3.98 -1.81 -18.84
C LEU A 111 -2.61 -2.35 -18.39
N VAL A 112 -1.55 -1.93 -19.06
CA VAL A 112 -0.17 -2.26 -18.67
C VAL A 112 0.48 -0.99 -18.16
N ARG A 113 0.84 -0.98 -16.87
CA ARG A 113 1.51 0.14 -16.23
C ARG A 113 3.01 0.12 -16.54
N SER A 114 3.63 -1.07 -16.53
CA SER A 114 5.05 -1.22 -16.86
C SER A 114 5.40 -2.65 -17.29
N GLY A 115 6.57 -2.80 -17.91
CA GLY A 115 7.13 -4.08 -18.33
C GLY A 115 6.91 -4.42 -19.82
N LEU A 116 6.14 -3.64 -20.57
CA LEU A 116 5.98 -3.78 -22.02
C LEU A 116 6.16 -2.44 -22.75
N LYS A 117 6.45 -2.52 -24.04
CA LYS A 117 6.55 -1.41 -24.99
C LYS A 117 5.49 -1.55 -26.07
N GLU A 118 5.08 -0.43 -26.65
CA GLU A 118 4.18 -0.43 -27.82
C GLU A 118 4.81 -1.22 -28.97
N GLY A 119 3.99 -2.03 -29.66
CA GLY A 119 4.44 -2.85 -30.78
C GLY A 119 5.06 -4.20 -30.40
N GLU A 120 5.33 -4.47 -29.12
CA GLU A 120 5.74 -5.82 -28.69
C GLU A 120 4.62 -6.83 -28.92
N ILE A 121 4.99 -8.04 -29.35
CA ILE A 121 4.05 -9.12 -29.63
C ILE A 121 3.95 -10.02 -28.40
N VAL A 122 2.75 -10.14 -27.85
CA VAL A 122 2.47 -10.99 -26.69
C VAL A 122 1.67 -12.22 -27.10
N VAL A 123 1.97 -13.35 -26.46
CA VAL A 123 1.23 -14.60 -26.65
C VAL A 123 -0.14 -14.47 -25.98
N THR A 124 -1.23 -14.73 -26.72
CA THR A 124 -2.60 -14.70 -26.20
C THR A 124 -3.25 -16.07 -26.08
N ASN A 125 -2.59 -17.10 -26.63
CA ASN A 125 -3.06 -18.49 -26.63
C ASN A 125 -1.87 -19.43 -26.46
N GLY A 126 -1.94 -20.36 -25.50
CA GLY A 126 -0.89 -21.35 -25.25
C GLY A 126 0.16 -20.94 -24.22
N ASN A 127 -0.06 -19.84 -23.49
CA ASN A 127 0.85 -19.26 -22.49
C ASN A 127 1.34 -20.30 -21.46
N PHE A 128 0.45 -21.16 -20.96
CA PHE A 128 0.80 -22.23 -20.00
C PHE A 128 1.72 -23.32 -20.60
N LYS A 129 1.57 -23.63 -21.89
CA LYS A 129 2.43 -24.61 -22.58
C LYS A 129 3.83 -24.06 -22.78
N ILE A 130 3.93 -22.76 -23.08
CA ILE A 130 5.21 -22.06 -23.17
C ILE A 130 5.87 -22.01 -21.79
N ASP A 131 5.12 -21.66 -20.74
CA ASP A 131 5.61 -21.68 -19.36
C ASP A 131 6.15 -23.06 -18.95
N SER A 132 5.41 -24.12 -19.25
CA SER A 132 5.86 -25.50 -19.00
C SER A 132 7.15 -25.85 -19.77
N ALA A 133 7.27 -25.41 -21.03
CA ALA A 133 8.47 -25.64 -21.83
C ALA A 133 9.69 -24.87 -21.30
N VAL A 134 9.48 -23.64 -20.81
CA VAL A 134 10.51 -22.78 -20.21
C VAL A 134 11.00 -23.36 -18.88
N GLN A 135 10.11 -23.94 -18.05
CA GLN A 135 10.47 -24.68 -16.83
C GLN A 135 11.34 -25.89 -17.12
N ILE A 136 11.00 -26.68 -18.14
CA ILE A 136 11.79 -27.86 -18.57
C ILE A 136 13.19 -27.42 -19.02
N GLN A 137 13.31 -26.23 -19.61
CA GLN A 137 14.60 -25.65 -20.02
C GLN A 137 15.36 -24.97 -18.87
N ALA A 138 14.90 -25.09 -17.62
CA ALA A 138 15.49 -24.45 -16.45
C ALA A 138 15.61 -22.92 -16.56
N LYS A 139 14.80 -22.28 -17.41
CA LYS A 139 14.76 -20.83 -17.56
C LYS A 139 13.75 -20.20 -16.58
N PRO A 140 13.85 -18.89 -16.30
CA PRO A 140 12.89 -18.19 -15.45
C PRO A 140 11.45 -18.38 -15.95
N SER A 141 10.56 -18.79 -15.04
CA SER A 141 9.17 -19.11 -15.31
C SER A 141 8.29 -18.67 -14.14
N MET A 142 6.96 -18.72 -14.32
CA MET A 142 5.99 -18.51 -13.27
C MET A 142 6.25 -19.33 -12.00
N MET A 143 6.62 -20.61 -12.09
CA MET A 143 6.87 -21.47 -10.92
C MET A 143 8.32 -21.43 -10.41
N THR A 144 9.28 -21.06 -11.25
CA THR A 144 10.73 -21.00 -10.93
C THR A 144 11.29 -19.63 -11.31
N PRO A 145 11.21 -18.63 -10.41
CA PRO A 145 11.54 -17.23 -10.72
C PRO A 145 13.02 -16.99 -11.08
N GLU A 146 13.95 -17.75 -10.49
CA GLU A 146 15.39 -17.57 -10.73
C GLU A 146 15.93 -18.41 -11.90
N GLY A 147 15.10 -19.30 -12.48
CA GLY A 147 15.60 -20.38 -13.35
C GLY A 147 16.34 -21.46 -12.55
N GLY A 148 16.33 -22.69 -13.06
CA GLY A 148 16.86 -23.87 -12.37
C GLY A 148 15.82 -24.99 -12.29
N GLY A 149 15.97 -26.00 -13.16
CA GLY A 149 15.14 -27.19 -13.19
C GLY A 149 16.00 -28.42 -12.95
N GLY A 150 15.62 -29.27 -11.99
CA GLY A 150 16.23 -30.58 -11.83
C GLY A 150 16.02 -31.25 -10.48
N GLY A 151 14.78 -31.64 -10.16
CA GLY A 151 14.56 -32.72 -9.20
C GLY A 151 14.93 -34.06 -9.84
N GLY A 152 16.06 -34.63 -9.43
CA GLY A 152 16.52 -35.97 -9.82
C GLY A 152 17.35 -36.59 -8.70
N HIS A 153 16.98 -37.78 -8.24
CA HIS A 153 17.65 -38.52 -7.16
C HIS A 153 18.99 -39.16 -7.60
N HIS A 154 19.91 -39.22 -6.62
CA HIS A 154 21.00 -40.18 -6.35
C HIS A 154 22.49 -39.88 -6.67
N HIS A 155 23.23 -39.83 -5.54
CA HIS A 155 24.61 -40.25 -5.20
C HIS A 155 25.86 -39.60 -5.81
N GLY A 156 26.75 -39.15 -4.92
CA GLY A 156 28.19 -38.96 -5.18
C GLY A 156 28.71 -37.64 -4.60
N GLY A 157 29.64 -37.72 -3.64
CA GLY A 157 30.12 -36.57 -2.87
C GLY A 157 31.02 -35.59 -3.64
N GLY A 158 31.15 -34.38 -3.08
CA GLY A 158 32.13 -33.38 -3.50
C GLY A 158 31.61 -31.96 -3.33
N GLU A 159 32.16 -31.27 -2.33
CA GLU A 159 32.23 -29.81 -2.14
C GLU A 159 30.93 -28.99 -2.01
N LYS A 160 30.80 -28.33 -0.85
CA LYS A 160 29.77 -27.31 -0.58
C LYS A 160 30.17 -25.99 -1.23
N PRO A 161 29.34 -25.40 -2.11
CA PRO A 161 29.37 -23.97 -2.36
C PRO A 161 28.69 -23.25 -1.19
N THR A 162 29.33 -22.19 -0.74
CA THR A 162 28.92 -21.31 0.35
C THR A 162 27.52 -20.71 0.13
N LYS A 163 26.67 -20.77 1.15
CA LYS A 163 25.41 -20.02 1.24
C LYS A 163 25.73 -18.52 1.25
N ALA A 164 25.30 -17.81 0.22
CA ALA A 164 25.11 -16.36 0.25
C ALA A 164 23.63 -16.06 -0.04
N GLY A 165 23.05 -15.12 0.72
CA GLY A 165 21.71 -14.59 0.48
C GLY A 165 20.62 -15.09 1.44
N GLN A 166 20.87 -15.11 2.75
CA GLN A 166 19.76 -14.90 3.70
C GLN A 166 19.35 -13.44 3.56
N GLY A 167 18.06 -13.20 3.31
CA GLY A 167 17.48 -11.86 3.26
C GLY A 167 17.64 -11.16 4.60
N GLU A 168 18.70 -10.37 4.72
CA GLU A 168 18.75 -9.29 5.69
C GLU A 168 17.65 -8.28 5.34
N MET A 169 16.77 -8.03 6.29
CA MET A 169 15.95 -6.82 6.31
C MET A 169 16.91 -5.62 6.25
N MET A 170 17.08 -5.05 5.06
CA MET A 170 17.86 -3.83 4.88
C MET A 170 17.12 -2.67 5.57
N THR A 171 17.81 -2.07 6.54
CA THR A 171 17.48 -0.77 7.14
C THR A 171 17.52 0.36 6.08
N PRO A 172 17.09 1.60 6.38
CA PRO A 172 17.02 2.73 5.43
C PRO A 172 18.36 3.19 4.80
N SER A 173 19.41 2.40 4.88
CA SER A 173 20.81 2.71 4.55
C SER A 173 21.13 2.63 3.04
N GLY A 174 20.11 2.51 2.16
CA GLY A 174 20.28 2.33 0.71
C GLY A 174 19.81 3.48 -0.17
N VAL A 175 19.32 4.59 0.41
CA VAL A 175 18.80 5.74 -0.35
C VAL A 175 19.94 6.72 -0.66
N PRO A 176 20.19 7.08 -1.94
CA PRO A 176 21.23 8.04 -2.29
C PRO A 176 20.97 9.43 -1.68
N SER A 177 22.03 10.12 -1.25
CA SER A 177 21.92 11.46 -0.64
C SER A 177 21.34 12.50 -1.60
N GLU A 178 21.60 12.38 -2.90
CA GLU A 178 21.04 13.25 -3.93
C GLU A 178 19.52 13.10 -4.02
N PHE A 179 19.04 11.85 -3.96
CA PHE A 179 17.60 11.56 -3.92
C PHE A 179 16.97 12.11 -2.63
N GLN A 180 17.64 11.96 -1.48
CA GLN A 180 17.17 12.55 -0.21
C GLN A 180 17.06 14.08 -0.28
N ALA A 181 18.01 14.78 -0.92
CA ALA A 181 17.96 16.23 -1.11
C ALA A 181 16.78 16.67 -2.00
N GLN A 182 16.47 15.90 -3.05
CA GLN A 182 15.29 16.13 -3.87
C GLN A 182 13.99 15.94 -3.06
N LEU A 183 13.94 14.92 -2.19
CA LEU A 183 12.79 14.71 -1.31
C LEU A 183 12.62 15.81 -0.25
N GLN A 184 13.69 16.43 0.25
CA GLN A 184 13.58 17.61 1.12
C GLN A 184 12.92 18.80 0.40
N THR A 185 13.20 18.95 -0.89
CA THR A 185 12.54 19.97 -1.73
C THR A 185 11.05 19.65 -1.86
N LEU A 186 10.69 18.38 -2.09
CA LEU A 186 9.30 17.93 -2.14
C LEU A 186 8.56 18.15 -0.81
N GLU A 187 9.20 17.82 0.33
CA GLU A 187 8.66 18.07 1.67
C GLU A 187 8.45 19.57 1.94
N SER A 188 9.34 20.42 1.46
CA SER A 188 9.20 21.87 1.60
C SER A 188 7.97 22.38 0.84
N ALA A 189 7.72 21.87 -0.38
CA ALA A 189 6.51 22.19 -1.13
C ALA A 189 5.24 21.65 -0.43
N TYR A 190 5.30 20.45 0.16
CA TYR A 190 4.19 19.89 0.94
C TYR A 190 3.84 20.76 2.16
N LYS A 191 4.83 21.37 2.83
CA LYS A 191 4.60 22.28 3.95
C LYS A 191 3.82 23.54 3.54
N GLU A 192 4.07 24.08 2.35
CA GLU A 192 3.30 25.22 1.85
C GLU A 192 1.85 24.81 1.49
N VAL A 193 1.65 23.61 0.94
CA VAL A 193 0.28 23.04 0.76
C VAL A 193 -0.44 22.96 2.11
N ALA A 194 0.21 22.40 3.14
CA ALA A 194 -0.37 22.28 4.48
C ALA A 194 -0.74 23.63 5.10
N LYS A 195 0.09 24.65 4.87
CA LYS A 195 -0.16 26.03 5.30
C LYS A 195 -1.36 26.63 4.58
N ALA A 196 -1.51 26.40 3.27
CA ALA A 196 -2.67 26.85 2.51
C ALA A 196 -3.99 26.25 3.03
N VAL A 197 -3.99 24.94 3.33
CA VAL A 197 -5.14 24.26 3.96
C VAL A 197 -5.47 24.87 5.32
N LYS A 198 -4.46 25.14 6.15
CA LYS A 198 -4.65 25.77 7.47
C LYS A 198 -5.24 27.19 7.38
N LEU A 199 -4.96 27.91 6.30
CA LEU A 199 -5.50 29.25 6.05
C LEU A 199 -6.92 29.22 5.44
N GLU A 200 -7.44 28.04 5.13
CA GLU A 200 -8.71 27.83 4.43
C GLU A 200 -8.77 28.56 3.06
N ASP A 201 -7.62 28.79 2.44
CA ASP A 201 -7.49 29.51 1.18
C ASP A 201 -7.43 28.54 0.00
N ILE A 202 -8.53 28.47 -0.74
CA ILE A 202 -8.73 27.56 -1.88
C ILE A 202 -7.78 27.89 -3.03
N ASP A 203 -7.58 29.17 -3.33
CA ASP A 203 -6.76 29.57 -4.47
C ASP A 203 -5.28 29.39 -4.15
N LEU A 204 -4.86 29.75 -2.93
CA LEU A 204 -3.53 29.44 -2.44
C LEU A 204 -3.27 27.93 -2.43
N PHE A 205 -4.24 27.11 -1.99
CA PHE A 205 -4.09 25.65 -2.03
C PHE A 205 -3.85 25.12 -3.45
N ARG A 206 -4.60 25.62 -4.45
CA ARG A 206 -4.42 25.21 -5.85
C ARG A 206 -3.07 25.63 -6.42
N GLU A 207 -2.57 26.80 -6.02
CA GLU A 207 -1.23 27.27 -6.40
C GLU A 207 -0.15 26.38 -5.78
N GLU A 208 -0.24 26.12 -4.47
CA GLU A 208 0.76 25.33 -3.74
C GLU A 208 0.73 23.85 -4.14
N ILE A 209 -0.44 23.25 -4.39
CA ILE A 209 -0.52 21.86 -4.84
C ILE A 209 0.06 21.69 -6.25
N HIS A 210 -0.07 22.72 -7.10
CA HIS A 210 0.59 22.74 -8.40
C HIS A 210 2.12 22.90 -8.27
N ALA A 211 2.59 23.72 -7.33
CA ALA A 211 4.01 23.85 -7.02
C ALA A 211 4.59 22.53 -6.47
N PHE A 212 3.85 21.84 -5.60
CA PHE A 212 4.17 20.50 -5.11
C PHE A 212 4.28 19.50 -6.26
N GLY A 213 3.35 19.50 -7.22
CA GLY A 213 3.44 18.67 -8.42
C GLY A 213 4.69 18.92 -9.26
N LYS A 214 5.12 20.19 -9.41
CA LYS A 214 6.37 20.53 -10.10
C LYS A 214 7.61 20.06 -9.32
N ALA A 215 7.57 20.08 -7.99
CA ALA A 215 8.64 19.54 -7.16
C ALA A 215 8.70 18.02 -7.30
N LEU A 216 7.55 17.35 -7.31
CA LEU A 216 7.42 15.90 -7.48
C LEU A 216 7.99 15.43 -8.83
N SER A 217 7.65 16.12 -9.92
CA SER A 217 8.13 15.77 -11.27
C SER A 217 9.64 15.98 -11.47
N ARG A 218 10.31 16.66 -10.55
CA ARG A 218 11.78 16.89 -10.57
C ARG A 218 12.55 15.84 -9.79
N VAL A 219 11.87 14.98 -9.05
CA VAL A 219 12.54 13.88 -8.34
C VAL A 219 12.97 12.84 -9.37
N ASP A 220 14.27 12.58 -9.42
CA ASP A 220 14.90 11.68 -10.36
C ASP A 220 14.82 10.24 -9.85
N GLU A 221 13.90 9.47 -10.42
CA GLU A 221 13.72 8.05 -10.10
C GLU A 221 14.91 7.18 -10.50
N THR A 222 15.78 7.64 -11.41
CA THR A 222 16.92 6.87 -11.90
C THR A 222 18.05 6.75 -10.88
N LEU A 223 18.01 7.60 -9.84
CA LEU A 223 18.88 7.50 -8.68
C LEU A 223 18.59 6.25 -7.86
N LEU A 224 17.38 5.69 -7.97
CA LEU A 224 16.98 4.48 -7.26
C LEU A 224 17.16 3.25 -8.13
N SER A 225 17.29 2.09 -7.48
CA SER A 225 17.32 0.80 -8.18
C SER A 225 16.54 -0.27 -7.43
N GLY A 226 16.11 -1.28 -8.18
CA GLY A 226 15.40 -2.45 -7.66
C GLY A 226 14.14 -2.08 -6.87
N TYR A 227 14.04 -2.59 -5.66
CA TYR A 227 12.87 -2.41 -4.80
C TYR A 227 12.58 -0.95 -4.45
N LEU A 228 13.60 -0.11 -4.22
CA LEU A 228 13.40 1.29 -3.88
C LEU A 228 12.81 2.08 -5.05
N GLN A 229 13.25 1.80 -6.28
CA GLN A 229 12.69 2.42 -7.48
C GLN A 229 11.23 2.01 -7.69
N MET A 230 10.92 0.72 -7.51
CA MET A 230 9.54 0.22 -7.57
C MET A 230 8.62 0.92 -6.55
N LEU A 231 9.09 1.05 -5.30
CA LEU A 231 8.34 1.77 -4.25
C LEU A 231 8.13 3.24 -4.60
N TRP A 232 9.16 3.90 -5.14
CA TRP A 232 9.06 5.29 -5.53
C TRP A 232 8.03 5.47 -6.64
N ASN A 233 8.04 4.61 -7.66
CA ASN A 233 7.11 4.69 -8.79
C ASN A 233 5.65 4.52 -8.35
N GLU A 234 5.39 3.65 -7.38
CA GLU A 234 4.05 3.52 -6.78
C GLU A 234 3.64 4.80 -6.06
N LEU A 235 4.51 5.32 -5.19
CA LEU A 235 4.21 6.48 -4.34
C LEU A 235 4.13 7.78 -5.15
N SER A 236 5.01 7.97 -6.12
CA SER A 236 5.01 9.14 -7.01
C SER A 236 3.75 9.18 -7.88
N MET A 237 3.23 8.02 -8.31
CA MET A 237 1.94 7.93 -8.99
C MET A 237 0.78 8.35 -8.08
N LEU A 238 0.74 7.86 -6.84
CA LEU A 238 -0.30 8.25 -5.88
C LEU A 238 -0.27 9.76 -5.60
N LEU A 239 0.92 10.31 -5.38
CA LEU A 239 1.10 11.75 -5.16
C LEU A 239 0.71 12.58 -6.40
N ASN A 240 0.99 12.10 -7.61
CA ASN A 240 0.56 12.77 -8.84
C ASN A 240 -0.96 12.78 -8.98
N ASN A 241 -1.66 11.72 -8.56
CA ASN A 241 -3.13 11.73 -8.53
C ASN A 241 -3.66 12.78 -7.54
N ASP A 242 -3.09 12.84 -6.34
CA ASP A 242 -3.45 13.84 -5.33
C ASP A 242 -3.27 15.27 -5.88
N VAL A 243 -2.19 15.51 -6.64
CA VAL A 243 -1.93 16.79 -7.32
C VAL A 243 -2.99 17.10 -8.37
N VAL A 244 -3.32 16.14 -9.23
CA VAL A 244 -4.32 16.32 -10.29
C VAL A 244 -5.67 16.67 -9.67
N GLU A 245 -6.13 15.90 -8.68
CA GLU A 245 -7.40 16.14 -8.00
C GLU A 245 -7.39 17.49 -7.26
N GLY A 246 -6.30 17.81 -6.55
CA GLY A 246 -6.13 19.07 -5.83
C GLY A 246 -6.22 20.30 -6.71
N ARG A 247 -5.71 20.27 -7.94
CA ARG A 247 -5.78 21.42 -8.88
C ARG A 247 -7.22 21.82 -9.25
N TYR A 248 -8.16 20.88 -9.20
CA TYR A 248 -9.55 21.12 -9.58
C TYR A 248 -10.51 21.22 -8.39
N ALA A 249 -10.03 21.08 -7.15
CA ALA A 249 -10.85 21.15 -5.94
C ALA A 249 -11.58 22.49 -5.87
N LYS A 250 -12.91 22.48 -5.66
CA LYS A 250 -13.76 23.68 -5.67
C LYS A 250 -14.26 24.07 -4.29
N LYS A 251 -14.36 23.11 -3.38
CA LYS A 251 -14.85 23.31 -2.02
C LYS A 251 -13.77 22.98 -1.01
N PHE A 252 -13.78 23.68 0.11
CA PHE A 252 -12.84 23.41 1.18
C PHE A 252 -12.96 21.97 1.74
N THR A 253 -14.18 21.42 1.82
CA THR A 253 -14.39 20.03 2.24
C THR A 253 -13.71 18.99 1.32
N GLU A 254 -13.62 19.30 0.01
CA GLU A 254 -12.87 18.45 -0.94
C GLU A 254 -11.37 18.56 -0.68
N ILE A 255 -10.88 19.78 -0.41
CA ILE A 255 -9.49 20.05 -0.05
C ILE A 255 -9.10 19.32 1.24
N GLU A 256 -9.95 19.32 2.27
CA GLU A 256 -9.67 18.60 3.52
C GLU A 256 -9.52 17.10 3.28
N HIS A 257 -10.41 16.49 2.49
CA HIS A 257 -10.31 15.08 2.13
C HIS A 257 -9.02 14.79 1.33
N LEU A 258 -8.75 15.58 0.30
CA LEU A 258 -7.56 15.44 -0.55
C LEU A 258 -6.27 15.64 0.25
N PHE A 259 -6.25 16.63 1.13
CA PHE A 259 -5.10 16.90 1.99
C PHE A 259 -4.82 15.74 2.93
N ASN A 260 -5.86 15.12 3.51
CA ASN A 260 -5.68 13.91 4.33
C ASN A 260 -5.06 12.75 3.54
N VAL A 261 -5.48 12.54 2.28
CA VAL A 261 -4.88 11.52 1.40
C VAL A 261 -3.43 11.86 1.07
N LEU A 262 -3.16 13.10 0.68
CA LEU A 262 -1.81 13.60 0.40
C LEU A 262 -0.88 13.44 1.61
N THR A 263 -1.34 13.81 2.81
CA THR A 263 -0.60 13.65 4.07
C THR A 263 -0.25 12.18 4.32
N LYS A 264 -1.17 11.25 4.07
CA LYS A 264 -0.92 9.80 4.20
C LYS A 264 0.14 9.33 3.20
N ASN A 265 0.05 9.74 1.94
CA ASN A 265 1.02 9.37 0.91
C ASN A 265 2.42 9.96 1.19
N MET A 266 2.49 11.22 1.62
CA MET A 266 3.75 11.84 2.06
C MET A 266 4.35 11.14 3.29
N ARG A 267 3.52 10.70 4.25
CA ARG A 267 4.01 9.88 5.39
C ARG A 267 4.66 8.59 4.89
N ARG A 268 4.04 7.89 3.93
CA ARG A 268 4.62 6.68 3.32
C ARG A 268 5.97 6.97 2.65
N VAL A 269 6.11 8.11 1.97
CA VAL A 269 7.41 8.54 1.41
C VAL A 269 8.45 8.74 2.51
N ARG A 270 8.12 9.47 3.58
CA ARG A 270 9.04 9.67 4.72
C ARG A 270 9.48 8.36 5.34
N ASP A 271 8.55 7.45 5.59
CA ASP A 271 8.81 6.16 6.23
C ASP A 271 9.70 5.25 5.36
N LYS A 272 9.53 5.30 4.03
CA LYS A 272 10.27 4.44 3.10
C LYS A 272 11.62 5.02 2.67
N PHE A 273 11.76 6.35 2.62
CA PHE A 273 12.94 7.01 2.08
C PHE A 273 13.73 7.87 3.09
N GLY A 274 13.24 8.00 4.33
CA GLY A 274 13.99 8.62 5.43
C GLY A 274 14.06 10.14 5.37
N VAL A 275 13.01 10.80 4.87
CA VAL A 275 12.96 12.27 4.76
C VAL A 275 12.35 12.84 6.03
N SER A 276 13.19 13.32 6.94
CA SER A 276 12.78 14.13 8.07
C SER A 276 13.76 15.30 8.18
N ASP A 277 13.32 16.43 8.74
CA ASP A 277 14.19 17.60 9.00
C ASP A 277 15.39 17.25 9.92
N ASP A 278 15.39 16.08 10.55
CA ASP A 278 16.44 15.54 11.42
C ASP A 278 17.39 14.57 10.69
N VAL A 279 18.15 15.07 9.71
CA VAL A 279 19.21 14.29 9.03
C VAL A 279 20.38 13.92 9.95
N GLN A 280 20.35 14.28 11.25
CA GLN A 280 21.47 14.03 12.17
C GLN A 280 21.27 12.96 13.25
N LYS A 281 20.17 12.21 13.28
CA LYS A 281 20.14 10.99 14.11
C LYS A 281 19.54 9.84 13.31
N PRO A 282 20.26 8.71 13.14
CA PRO A 282 19.60 7.49 12.72
C PRO A 282 18.55 7.19 13.79
N ARG A 283 17.26 7.36 13.46
CA ARG A 283 16.17 6.78 14.25
C ARG A 283 16.28 5.27 14.07
N GLN A 284 17.17 4.68 14.87
CA GLN A 284 17.05 3.28 15.21
C GLN A 284 15.64 3.11 15.76
N SER A 285 14.95 2.07 15.28
CA SER A 285 13.69 1.57 15.83
C SER A 285 13.93 1.09 17.27
N GLN A 286 14.20 2.02 18.17
CA GLN A 286 14.26 1.77 19.60
C GLN A 286 12.88 2.18 20.12
N HIS A 287 12.14 1.19 20.63
CA HIS A 287 10.96 1.48 21.43
C HIS A 287 11.37 2.49 22.51
N LEU A 288 10.69 3.62 22.59
CA LEU A 288 10.93 4.58 23.65
C LEU A 288 10.51 3.92 24.97
N GLU A 289 11.41 3.90 25.94
CA GLU A 289 11.08 3.38 27.26
C GLU A 289 10.06 4.32 27.93
N VAL A 290 8.94 3.75 28.35
CA VAL A 290 7.86 4.49 29.02
C VAL A 290 7.40 3.74 30.27
N PRO A 291 6.81 4.44 31.26
CA PRO A 291 6.35 3.81 32.50
C PRO A 291 5.26 2.75 32.27
N ALA A 292 5.21 1.72 33.13
CA ALA A 292 4.20 0.67 33.05
C ALA A 292 2.76 1.21 33.11
N ASP A 293 2.52 2.24 33.92
CA ASP A 293 1.21 2.90 34.00
C ASP A 293 0.81 3.56 32.68
N PHE A 294 1.77 4.05 31.88
CA PHE A 294 1.50 4.59 30.56
C PHE A 294 1.11 3.47 29.59
N HIS A 295 1.82 2.32 29.59
CA HIS A 295 1.39 1.14 28.83
C HIS A 295 -0.03 0.68 29.19
N LEU A 296 -0.38 0.65 30.48
CA LEU A 296 -1.73 0.31 30.95
C LEU A 296 -2.81 1.26 30.40
N GLN A 297 -2.47 2.52 30.18
CA GLN A 297 -3.37 3.49 29.57
C GLN A 297 -3.52 3.26 28.06
N LEU A 298 -2.44 2.88 27.38
CA LEU A 298 -2.49 2.48 25.96
C LEU A 298 -3.31 1.21 25.73
N VAL A 299 -3.36 0.27 26.69
CA VAL A 299 -4.24 -0.91 26.62
C VAL A 299 -5.70 -0.51 26.51
N LYS A 300 -6.14 0.51 27.25
CA LYS A 300 -7.53 1.00 27.18
C LYS A 300 -7.86 1.58 25.79
N LEU A 301 -6.89 2.25 25.17
CA LEU A 301 -7.02 2.73 23.79
C LEU A 301 -7.12 1.57 22.81
N TRP A 302 -6.30 0.54 23.00
CA TRP A 302 -6.33 -0.68 22.21
C TRP A 302 -7.68 -1.40 22.29
N ASP A 303 -8.22 -1.60 23.49
CA ASP A 303 -9.53 -2.25 23.69
C ASP A 303 -10.67 -1.47 23.02
N ALA A 304 -10.62 -0.14 23.11
CA ALA A 304 -11.59 0.74 22.43
C ALA A 304 -11.46 0.67 20.91
N TYR A 305 -10.23 0.62 20.39
CA TYR A 305 -9.94 0.43 18.96
C TYR A 305 -10.45 -0.92 18.46
N LEU A 306 -10.20 -2.01 19.18
CA LEU A 306 -10.70 -3.34 18.83
C LEU A 306 -12.23 -3.41 18.86
N SER A 307 -12.85 -2.74 19.83
CA SER A 307 -14.32 -2.63 19.89
C SER A 307 -14.87 -1.92 18.66
N LEU A 308 -14.21 -0.86 18.20
CA LEU A 308 -14.56 -0.15 16.97
C LEU A 308 -14.35 -1.00 15.73
N GLN A 309 -13.20 -1.66 15.61
CA GLN A 309 -12.88 -2.59 14.52
C GLN A 309 -13.95 -3.69 14.39
N LYS A 310 -14.37 -4.27 15.51
CA LYS A 310 -15.41 -5.30 15.57
C LYS A 310 -16.77 -4.76 15.15
N ALA A 311 -17.15 -3.57 15.62
CA ALA A 311 -18.41 -2.92 15.24
C ALA A 311 -18.46 -2.63 13.72
N LEU A 312 -17.37 -2.10 13.15
CA LEU A 312 -17.27 -1.80 11.73
C LEU A 312 -17.27 -3.05 10.85
N SER A 313 -16.64 -4.13 11.32
CA SER A 313 -16.69 -5.45 10.67
C SER A 313 -18.09 -6.05 10.72
N GLY A 314 -18.90 -5.66 11.71
CA GLY A 314 -20.29 -6.07 11.90
C GLY A 314 -21.33 -5.19 11.20
N ASP A 315 -20.92 -4.12 10.50
CA ASP A 315 -21.83 -3.08 9.97
C ASP A 315 -22.70 -2.42 11.05
N ASP A 316 -22.24 -2.37 12.31
CA ASP A 316 -23.00 -1.82 13.43
C ASP A 316 -22.61 -0.36 13.70
N PHE A 317 -23.40 0.57 13.17
CA PHE A 317 -23.20 2.00 13.34
C PHE A 317 -23.32 2.46 14.81
N SER A 318 -24.25 1.88 15.58
CA SER A 318 -24.48 2.29 16.97
C SER A 318 -23.30 1.88 17.85
N LEU A 319 -22.83 0.63 17.71
CA LEU A 319 -21.65 0.15 18.42
C LEU A 319 -20.39 0.90 17.97
N ALA A 320 -20.27 1.25 16.68
CA ALA A 320 -19.14 2.05 16.20
C ALA A 320 -19.11 3.44 16.87
N ARG A 321 -20.25 4.14 16.95
CA ARG A 321 -20.38 5.43 17.67
C ARG A 321 -20.03 5.32 19.15
N GLN A 322 -20.47 4.25 19.82
CA GLN A 322 -20.13 3.97 21.22
C GLN A 322 -18.63 3.74 21.40
N ALA A 323 -18.01 2.93 20.54
CA ALA A 323 -16.59 2.66 20.58
C ALA A 323 -15.73 3.91 20.30
N ILE A 324 -16.15 4.78 19.37
CA ILE A 324 -15.50 6.08 19.13
C ILE A 324 -15.54 6.95 20.39
N THR A 325 -16.68 6.99 21.08
CA THR A 325 -16.83 7.75 22.34
C THR A 325 -15.94 7.17 23.45
N LEU A 326 -15.87 5.84 23.55
CA LEU A 326 -14.98 5.16 24.49
C LEU A 326 -13.51 5.44 24.18
N PHE A 327 -13.12 5.42 22.90
CA PHE A 327 -11.77 5.74 22.47
C PHE A 327 -11.42 7.20 22.81
N GLN A 328 -12.30 8.15 22.49
CA GLN A 328 -12.12 9.57 22.82
C GLN A 328 -11.92 9.78 24.33
N THR A 329 -12.77 9.14 25.15
CA THR A 329 -12.69 9.23 26.61
C THR A 329 -11.38 8.65 27.14
N SER A 330 -10.99 7.48 26.63
CA SER A 330 -9.75 6.81 27.01
C SER A 330 -8.53 7.65 26.63
N LEU A 331 -8.54 8.27 25.44
CA LEU A 331 -7.49 9.16 24.95
C LEU A 331 -7.32 10.38 25.84
N SER A 332 -8.41 11.07 26.19
CA SER A 332 -8.37 12.24 27.08
C SER A 332 -7.94 11.90 28.51
N SER A 333 -8.02 10.62 28.90
CA SER A 333 -7.61 10.17 30.23
C SER A 333 -6.13 9.80 30.33
N VAL A 334 -5.38 9.82 29.22
CA VAL A 334 -3.96 9.44 29.23
C VAL A 334 -3.12 10.52 29.93
N ASP A 335 -2.51 10.16 31.05
CA ASP A 335 -1.53 10.96 31.77
C ASP A 335 -0.13 10.77 31.18
N ALA A 336 0.33 11.78 30.45
CA ALA A 336 1.65 11.83 29.83
C ALA A 336 2.69 12.59 30.66
N LYS A 337 2.34 13.11 31.85
CA LYS A 337 3.30 13.80 32.73
C LYS A 337 4.52 12.95 33.12
N PRO A 338 4.38 11.62 33.31
CA PRO A 338 5.52 10.78 33.68
C PRO A 338 6.47 10.44 32.52
N LEU A 339 6.19 10.85 31.29
CA LEU A 339 7.03 10.54 30.14
C LEU A 339 8.33 11.35 30.17
N ALA A 340 9.41 10.72 29.70
CA ALA A 340 10.64 11.43 29.34
C ALA A 340 10.39 12.43 28.21
N GLU A 341 11.27 13.43 28.07
CA GLU A 341 11.09 14.56 27.13
C GLU A 341 10.86 14.11 25.69
N ASP A 342 11.67 13.17 25.20
CA ASP A 342 11.57 12.59 23.86
C ASP A 342 10.25 11.82 23.64
N ALA A 343 9.85 10.98 24.60
CA ALA A 343 8.58 10.27 24.58
C ALA A 343 7.38 11.23 24.68
N HIS A 344 7.51 12.31 25.45
CA HIS A 344 6.47 13.30 25.62
C HIS A 344 6.25 14.13 24.35
N GLU A 345 7.32 14.51 23.64
CA GLU A 345 7.22 15.20 22.36
C GLU A 345 6.51 14.37 21.30
N VAL A 346 6.90 13.08 21.18
CA VAL A 346 6.24 12.17 20.24
C VAL A 346 4.78 11.97 20.64
N TRP A 347 4.51 11.67 21.92
CA TRP A 347 3.13 11.51 22.41
C TRP A 347 2.27 12.74 22.12
N LYS A 348 2.78 13.96 22.37
CA LYS A 348 2.03 15.20 22.13
C LYS A 348 1.60 15.36 20.67
N LYS A 349 2.49 14.99 19.75
CA LYS A 349 2.20 15.01 18.31
C LYS A 349 1.12 13.99 17.96
N GLU A 350 1.31 12.73 18.33
CA GLU A 350 0.36 11.66 17.99
C GLU A 350 -0.99 11.87 18.70
N TYR A 351 -1.00 12.38 19.94
CA TYR A 351 -2.22 12.78 20.65
C TYR A 351 -3.04 13.80 19.87
N THR A 352 -2.39 14.82 19.29
CA THR A 352 -3.07 15.85 18.50
C THR A 352 -3.74 15.24 17.26
N ASN A 353 -3.04 14.36 16.54
CA ASN A 353 -3.58 13.67 15.38
C ASN A 353 -4.77 12.77 15.76
N LEU A 354 -4.63 11.98 16.84
CA LEU A 354 -5.69 11.10 17.33
C LEU A 354 -6.95 11.88 17.73
N VAL A 355 -6.79 13.01 18.42
CA VAL A 355 -7.92 13.88 18.78
C VAL A 355 -8.64 14.39 17.53
N GLN A 356 -7.90 14.84 16.51
CA GLN A 356 -8.49 15.32 15.25
C GLN A 356 -9.26 14.20 14.53
N ILE A 357 -8.64 13.03 14.35
CA ILE A 357 -9.25 11.88 13.69
C ILE A 357 -10.55 11.47 14.41
N VAL A 358 -10.48 11.28 15.73
CA VAL A 358 -11.63 10.79 16.52
C VAL A 358 -12.74 11.83 16.58
N THR A 359 -12.42 13.13 16.58
CA THR A 359 -13.41 14.21 16.50
C THR A 359 -14.16 14.17 15.18
N SER A 360 -13.45 14.07 14.05
CA SER A 360 -14.07 13.92 12.72
C SER A 360 -14.95 12.66 12.63
N MET A 361 -14.47 11.52 13.14
CA MET A 361 -15.26 10.28 13.19
C MET A 361 -16.53 10.39 14.04
N LYS A 362 -16.51 11.24 15.08
CA LYS A 362 -17.68 11.49 15.93
C LYS A 362 -18.71 12.39 15.25
N GLU A 363 -18.32 13.18 14.26
CA GLU A 363 -19.25 14.03 13.51
C GLU A 363 -19.90 13.26 12.35
N ALA A 364 -19.28 12.18 11.87
CA ALA A 364 -19.78 11.31 10.82
C ALA A 364 -21.19 10.75 11.09
N ASP A 365 -22.10 10.94 10.14
CA ASP A 365 -23.50 10.49 10.18
C ASP A 365 -23.73 9.14 9.47
N GLU A 366 -22.73 8.62 8.76
CA GLU A 366 -22.77 7.33 8.07
C GLU A 366 -21.54 6.45 8.33
N LEU A 367 -21.71 5.13 8.18
CA LEU A 367 -20.63 4.14 8.37
C LEU A 367 -19.45 4.36 7.42
N LYS A 368 -19.70 4.83 6.20
CA LYS A 368 -18.65 5.08 5.21
C LYS A 368 -17.63 6.09 5.72
N LEU A 369 -18.09 7.23 6.24
CA LEU A 369 -17.22 8.26 6.81
C LEU A 369 -16.47 7.77 8.06
N ILE A 370 -17.12 6.96 8.91
CA ILE A 370 -16.42 6.33 10.04
C ILE A 370 -15.30 5.40 9.56
N ARG A 371 -15.51 4.64 8.47
CA ARG A 371 -14.49 3.75 7.90
C ARG A 371 -13.29 4.52 7.34
N GLU A 372 -13.52 5.66 6.71
CA GLU A 372 -12.45 6.55 6.24
C GLU A 372 -11.59 7.03 7.42
N GLY A 373 -12.23 7.54 8.48
CA GLY A 373 -11.53 7.94 9.70
C GLY A 373 -10.85 6.77 10.42
N PHE A 374 -11.45 5.57 10.41
CA PHE A 374 -10.86 4.36 10.99
C PHE A 374 -9.57 3.94 10.28
N SER A 375 -9.44 4.18 8.97
CA SER A 375 -8.17 3.96 8.28
C SER A 375 -7.07 4.86 8.83
N LEU A 376 -7.36 6.14 9.05
CA LEU A 376 -6.39 7.09 9.61
C LEU A 376 -6.03 6.71 11.05
N LEU A 377 -7.04 6.32 11.84
CA LEU A 377 -6.86 5.85 13.21
C LEU A 377 -5.95 4.61 13.28
N SER A 378 -6.12 3.68 12.35
CA SER A 378 -5.31 2.46 12.27
C SER A 378 -3.84 2.77 11.93
N ASP A 379 -3.61 3.69 11.00
CA ASP A 379 -2.27 4.16 10.64
C ASP A 379 -1.59 4.83 11.85
N GLU A 380 -2.31 5.65 12.60
CA GLU A 380 -1.78 6.33 13.79
C GLU A 380 -1.51 5.37 14.95
N LEU A 381 -2.40 4.41 15.19
CA LEU A 381 -2.21 3.40 16.24
C LEU A 381 -1.01 2.49 15.94
N MET A 382 -0.75 2.19 14.67
CA MET A 382 0.46 1.50 14.24
C MET A 382 1.73 2.28 14.62
N VAL A 383 1.72 3.61 14.49
CA VAL A 383 2.85 4.46 14.92
C VAL A 383 3.05 4.34 16.43
N LEU A 384 1.97 4.39 17.22
CA LEU A 384 2.05 4.20 18.67
C LEU A 384 2.65 2.83 19.03
N VAL A 385 2.17 1.74 18.42
CA VAL A 385 2.66 0.37 18.67
C VAL A 385 4.15 0.26 18.35
N LYS A 386 4.62 0.87 17.25
CA LYS A 386 6.04 0.88 16.87
C LYS A 386 6.91 1.79 17.74
N THR A 387 6.34 2.84 18.30
CA THR A 387 7.09 3.86 19.07
C THR A 387 7.20 3.47 20.53
N PHE A 388 6.08 3.14 21.17
CA PHE A 388 6.01 2.84 22.60
C PHE A 388 6.08 1.33 22.87
N GLY A 389 6.22 0.53 21.81
CA GLY A 389 6.34 -0.91 21.87
C GLY A 389 5.00 -1.63 22.05
N PRO A 390 4.97 -2.95 21.84
CA PRO A 390 3.77 -3.76 21.96
C PRO A 390 3.41 -4.12 23.40
N ALA A 391 4.26 -3.77 24.37
CA ALA A 391 4.01 -4.02 25.77
C ALA A 391 2.72 -3.29 26.19
N GLY A 392 1.66 -4.06 26.45
CA GLY A 392 0.30 -3.55 26.70
C GLY A 392 -0.70 -3.87 25.59
N PHE A 393 -0.28 -3.98 24.34
CA PHE A 393 -1.17 -4.30 23.21
C PHE A 393 -1.38 -5.82 23.01
N GLY A 394 -0.58 -6.64 23.69
CA GLY A 394 -0.70 -8.10 23.62
C GLY A 394 -0.22 -8.65 22.28
N THR A 395 -1.00 -9.57 21.71
CA THR A 395 -0.73 -10.08 20.36
C THR A 395 -1.33 -9.12 19.34
N VAL A 396 -0.51 -8.61 18.42
CA VAL A 396 -0.97 -7.65 17.41
C VAL A 396 -0.65 -8.19 16.02
N TYR A 397 -1.70 -8.35 15.22
CA TYR A 397 -1.62 -8.63 13.80
C TYR A 397 -1.87 -7.37 12.97
N HIS A 398 -1.03 -7.16 11.97
CA HIS A 398 -1.18 -6.20 10.89
C HIS A 398 -1.92 -6.85 9.72
N LEU A 399 -3.04 -6.27 9.31
CA LEU A 399 -3.80 -6.74 8.16
C LEU A 399 -3.94 -5.63 7.13
N HIS A 400 -4.12 -6.03 5.86
CA HIS A 400 -4.28 -5.10 4.76
C HIS A 400 -5.42 -5.53 3.83
N CYS A 401 -6.17 -4.54 3.35
CA CYS A 401 -7.18 -4.70 2.31
C CYS A 401 -6.74 -3.86 1.11
N PRO A 402 -6.44 -4.45 -0.06
CA PRO A 402 -5.97 -3.70 -1.23
C PRO A 402 -7.09 -3.01 -2.01
N MET A 403 -8.35 -3.44 -1.83
CA MET A 403 -9.49 -3.00 -2.65
C MET A 403 -10.28 -1.83 -2.04
N VAL A 404 -10.07 -1.53 -0.77
CA VAL A 404 -10.81 -0.45 -0.10
C VAL A 404 -10.41 0.91 -0.67
N PHE A 405 -11.35 1.86 -0.66
CA PHE A 405 -11.17 3.22 -1.13
C PHE A 405 -10.65 3.27 -2.57
N ASP A 406 -11.40 2.64 -3.47
CA ASP A 406 -11.11 2.61 -4.91
C ASP A 406 -9.72 2.04 -5.25
N GLY A 407 -9.30 1.03 -4.49
CA GLY A 407 -8.02 0.35 -4.68
C GLY A 407 -6.81 1.06 -4.07
N ARG A 408 -7.01 2.15 -3.31
CA ARG A 408 -5.91 2.80 -2.55
C ARG A 408 -5.38 1.91 -1.43
N GLY A 409 -6.24 1.05 -0.90
CA GLY A 409 -5.92 0.13 0.17
C GLY A 409 -5.84 0.79 1.54
N ALA A 410 -5.99 -0.03 2.58
CA ALA A 410 -5.83 0.39 3.96
C ALA A 410 -5.46 -0.77 4.88
N ILE A 411 -4.76 -0.43 5.96
CA ILE A 411 -4.33 -1.38 6.99
C ILE A 411 -5.28 -1.35 8.18
N TRP A 412 -5.35 -2.42 8.95
CA TRP A 412 -5.93 -2.39 10.30
C TRP A 412 -5.16 -3.34 11.22
N LEU A 413 -5.42 -3.20 12.52
CA LEU A 413 -4.82 -4.03 13.54
C LEU A 413 -5.87 -4.92 14.20
N GLN A 414 -5.50 -6.12 14.63
CA GLN A 414 -6.37 -7.00 15.41
C GLN A 414 -5.56 -7.96 16.30
N GLU A 415 -6.24 -8.65 17.21
CA GLU A 415 -5.62 -9.50 18.23
C GLU A 415 -5.33 -10.95 17.80
N ASP A 416 -5.84 -11.38 16.64
CA ASP A 416 -5.70 -12.75 16.14
C ASP A 416 -5.53 -12.80 14.61
N LYS A 417 -5.37 -14.00 14.05
CA LYS A 417 -5.24 -14.19 12.60
C LYS A 417 -6.58 -14.31 11.83
N GLN A 418 -7.71 -14.31 12.52
CA GLN A 418 -9.02 -14.47 11.89
C GLN A 418 -9.45 -13.14 11.27
N VAL A 419 -9.36 -13.04 9.95
CA VAL A 419 -9.68 -11.81 9.20
C VAL A 419 -11.11 -11.35 9.49
N ARG A 420 -11.23 -10.11 9.96
CA ARG A 420 -12.49 -9.39 10.16
C ARG A 420 -12.31 -8.00 9.53
N ASN A 421 -12.70 -7.86 8.27
CA ASN A 421 -12.46 -6.65 7.48
C ASN A 421 -13.41 -5.52 7.94
N PRO A 422 -12.90 -4.44 8.57
CA PRO A 422 -13.75 -3.35 9.07
C PRO A 422 -14.26 -2.43 7.96
N TYR A 423 -13.66 -2.49 6.78
CA TYR A 423 -13.94 -1.59 5.67
C TYR A 423 -15.10 -2.04 4.79
N PHE A 424 -15.22 -3.36 4.59
CA PHE A 424 -16.32 -3.94 3.82
C PHE A 424 -17.37 -4.62 4.70
N GLY A 425 -17.16 -4.70 6.01
CA GLY A 425 -18.12 -5.27 6.94
C GLY A 425 -18.48 -6.72 6.60
N GLN A 426 -19.76 -7.05 6.72
CA GLN A 426 -20.28 -8.38 6.41
C GLN A 426 -20.15 -8.74 4.93
N ALA A 427 -20.12 -7.76 4.03
CA ALA A 427 -20.05 -8.00 2.59
C ALA A 427 -18.74 -8.70 2.16
N MET A 428 -17.62 -8.37 2.81
CA MET A 428 -16.31 -9.01 2.54
C MET A 428 -15.51 -9.26 3.83
N LEU A 429 -16.18 -9.79 4.86
CA LEU A 429 -15.63 -9.91 6.22
C LEU A 429 -14.27 -10.63 6.28
N LYS A 430 -14.06 -11.63 5.41
CA LYS A 430 -12.85 -12.46 5.41
C LYS A 430 -11.79 -12.02 4.39
N CYS A 431 -11.94 -10.84 3.78
CA CYS A 431 -11.02 -10.36 2.76
C CYS A 431 -9.84 -9.59 3.38
N ALA A 432 -8.65 -10.14 3.22
CA ALA A 432 -7.35 -9.47 3.43
C ALA A 432 -6.35 -10.11 2.47
N ASP A 433 -5.45 -9.32 1.88
CA ASP A 433 -4.33 -9.86 1.09
C ASP A 433 -3.10 -10.16 1.95
N ARG A 434 -3.06 -9.62 3.17
CA ARG A 434 -1.93 -9.71 4.09
C ARG A 434 -2.40 -9.84 5.52
N VAL A 435 -1.73 -10.71 6.27
CA VAL A 435 -1.90 -10.92 7.72
C VAL A 435 -0.52 -11.21 8.30
N GLU A 436 0.05 -10.26 9.03
CA GLU A 436 1.42 -10.31 9.57
C GLU A 436 1.39 -10.14 11.09
N LEU A 437 2.14 -10.96 11.81
CA LEU A 437 2.32 -10.78 13.25
C LEU A 437 3.35 -9.66 13.49
N ILE A 438 2.96 -8.60 14.20
CA ILE A 438 3.86 -7.49 14.58
C ILE A 438 4.51 -7.78 15.93
N SER A 439 3.73 -8.32 16.86
CA SER A 439 4.18 -8.64 18.21
C SER A 439 3.40 -9.79 18.80
N SER A 440 4.11 -10.69 19.46
CA SER A 440 3.54 -11.65 20.41
C SER A 440 4.05 -11.32 21.80
N LEU A 441 3.23 -11.56 22.83
CA LEU A 441 3.72 -11.65 24.21
C LEU A 441 4.73 -12.81 24.30
N SER A 442 6.01 -12.52 24.13
CA SER A 442 7.05 -13.39 24.67
C SER A 442 7.04 -13.17 26.18
N ALA A 443 6.79 -14.22 26.95
CA ALA A 443 7.04 -14.21 28.39
C ALA A 443 8.47 -13.69 28.63
N PRO A 444 8.73 -12.95 29.72
CA PRO A 444 10.08 -12.49 30.02
C PRO A 444 11.01 -13.70 30.00
N ASP A 445 12.08 -13.60 29.21
CA ASP A 445 13.07 -14.67 29.01
C ASP A 445 13.54 -15.18 30.38
N ALA A 446 13.03 -16.34 30.77
CA ALA A 446 13.56 -17.13 31.87
C ALA A 446 14.84 -17.85 31.40
N HIS A 447 15.81 -17.08 30.91
CA HIS A 447 17.16 -17.53 30.63
C HIS A 447 18.21 -16.54 31.14
N ALA A 448 17.95 -15.96 32.33
CA ALA A 448 19.02 -15.61 33.25
C ALA A 448 19.30 -16.84 34.13
N GLY A 449 20.12 -17.75 33.62
CA GLY A 449 20.45 -18.96 34.37
C GLY A 449 21.52 -19.81 33.70
N THR A 450 22.67 -19.87 34.36
CA THR A 450 23.73 -20.88 34.23
C THR A 450 24.81 -20.58 33.20
N GLN A 451 25.91 -19.97 33.67
CA GLN A 451 27.22 -20.21 33.06
C GLN A 451 27.54 -21.71 33.12
N PRO A 452 27.94 -22.36 32.02
CA PRO A 452 28.69 -23.60 32.10
C PRO A 452 30.17 -23.23 32.18
N GLY A 453 30.72 -23.32 33.39
CA GLY A 453 32.13 -23.61 33.57
C GLY A 453 32.42 -24.99 32.98
N GLY A 454 33.50 -25.08 32.20
CA GLY A 454 33.93 -26.34 31.58
C GLY A 454 34.94 -26.11 30.46
N LYS A 455 36.12 -25.57 30.80
CA LYS A 455 37.29 -25.77 29.94
C LYS A 455 37.82 -27.18 30.20
N ALA A 456 37.92 -27.92 29.12
CA ALA A 456 38.46 -29.26 29.03
C ALA A 456 39.88 -29.35 29.63
N GLU A 457 40.11 -30.48 30.27
CA GLU A 457 41.40 -30.98 30.74
C GLU A 457 42.42 -31.00 29.61
N GLU A 458 43.54 -30.32 29.81
CA GLU A 458 44.80 -30.64 29.13
C GLU A 458 45.75 -31.17 30.21
N HIS A 459 45.95 -32.49 30.16
CA HIS A 459 47.00 -33.19 30.88
C HIS A 459 48.36 -32.59 30.51
N LYS A 460 49.10 -32.09 31.50
CA LYS A 460 50.55 -32.02 31.45
C LYS A 460 51.14 -32.52 32.76
N GLU A 461 51.93 -33.56 32.60
CA GLU A 461 52.73 -34.27 33.59
C GLU A 461 53.69 -33.35 34.36
N GLU A 462 53.93 -33.77 35.60
CA GLU A 462 55.19 -33.70 36.36
C GLU A 462 55.82 -32.32 36.66
N HIS A 463 55.84 -31.94 37.95
CA HIS A 463 57.03 -32.08 38.81
C HIS A 463 56.90 -31.29 40.13
N HIS A 464 57.00 -32.04 41.23
CA HIS A 464 57.84 -31.78 42.40
C HIS A 464 57.69 -30.53 43.30
N HIS A 465 57.71 -30.89 44.60
CA HIS A 465 58.36 -30.28 45.75
C HIS A 465 57.52 -29.51 46.79
N GLU A 466 57.40 -30.22 47.92
CA GLU A 466 57.33 -29.83 49.35
C GLU A 466 56.10 -29.13 49.91
#